data_AF-A0A418GJ61-F1
#
_entry.id   AF-A0A418GJ61-F1
#
_cell.length_a   1.000
_cell.length_b   1.000
_cell.length_c   1.000
_cell.angle_alpha   90.00
_cell.angle_beta   90.00
_cell.angle_gamma   90.00
#
_symmetry.space_group_name_H-M   'P 1'
#
loop_
_entity.id
_entity.type
_entity.pdbx_description
1 polymer ?
#
loop_
_entity_poly.entity_id
_entity_poly.type
_entity_poly.pdbx_seq_one_letter_code
_entity_poly.pdbx_strand_id
1 'polypeptide(L)'
;TGDYRPGNFDSGFHGPISMSEALVRSLNLPAVQVLEAYGPKRFAAKLRNVGLPLYLPNGAAPNLSLILGGAGAKLEDMAAAYTAFARHGKAGKLRLQPDDP
;
A
#
# COMPACT_ATOMS: atom_id res chain seq x y z
N THR A 1 23.22 1.39 9.58
CA THR A 1 22.50 2.01 10.70
C THR A 1 21.65 3.15 10.15
N GLY A 2 20.44 2.84 9.71
CA GLY A 2 19.48 3.83 9.19
C GLY A 2 18.35 3.92 10.18
N ASP A 3 18.38 4.95 11.01
CA ASP A 3 17.38 5.19 12.05
C ASP A 3 16.14 5.83 11.40
N TYR A 4 15.26 4.99 10.85
CA TYR A 4 14.02 5.42 10.23
C TYR A 4 12.95 5.62 11.31
N ARG A 5 12.65 6.89 11.62
CA ARG A 5 11.60 7.29 12.57
C ARG A 5 10.48 8.01 11.83
N PRO A 6 9.46 7.31 11.31
CA PRO A 6 8.29 7.97 10.78
C PRO A 6 7.48 8.53 11.95
N GLY A 7 7.48 9.86 12.10
CA GLY A 7 6.57 10.55 13.01
C GLY A 7 5.14 10.47 12.48
N ASN A 8 4.18 10.12 13.34
CA ASN A 8 2.77 10.37 13.05
C ASN A 8 2.51 11.89 13.11
N PHE A 9 1.58 12.38 12.30
CA PHE A 9 1.07 13.76 12.35
C PHE A 9 0.21 14.05 13.60
N ASP A 10 -0.02 13.03 14.43
CA ASP A 10 -0.75 13.06 15.69
C ASP A 10 0.20 12.51 16.76
N SER A 11 0.64 13.37 17.68
CA SER A 11 1.74 13.12 18.63
C SER A 11 1.36 12.21 19.80
N GLY A 12 0.22 11.50 19.71
CA GLY A 12 -0.29 10.60 20.73
C GLY A 12 0.03 9.12 20.44
N PHE A 13 0.66 8.44 21.40
CA PHE A 13 0.66 6.97 21.42
C PHE A 13 -0.73 6.47 21.83
N HIS A 14 -1.45 5.79 20.92
CA HIS A 14 -2.83 5.37 21.15
C HIS A 14 -2.99 4.04 21.92
N GLY A 15 -1.88 3.42 22.37
CA GLY A 15 -1.92 2.07 22.93
C GLY A 15 -2.26 1.00 21.87
N PRO A 16 -2.60 -0.24 22.29
CA PRO A 16 -3.05 -1.28 21.38
C PRO A 16 -4.39 -0.89 20.75
N ILE A 17 -4.41 -0.77 19.41
CA ILE A 17 -5.61 -0.52 18.63
C ILE A 17 -5.80 -1.63 17.59
N SER A 18 -7.03 -1.82 17.12
CA SER A 18 -7.30 -2.74 16.02
C SER A 18 -6.73 -2.20 14.70
N MET A 19 -6.40 -3.08 13.76
CA MET A 19 -5.95 -2.65 12.43
C MET A 19 -7.06 -1.95 11.62
N SER A 20 -8.33 -2.26 11.89
CA SER A 20 -9.45 -1.53 11.30
C SER A 20 -9.49 -0.08 11.77
N GLU A 21 -9.28 0.16 13.07
CA GLU A 21 -9.22 1.51 13.64
C GLU A 21 -8.01 2.27 13.11
N ALA A 22 -6.84 1.62 13.08
CA ALA A 22 -5.62 2.21 12.53
C ALA A 22 -5.76 2.63 11.06
N LEU A 23 -6.48 1.83 10.26
CA LEU A 23 -6.77 2.12 8.86
C LEU A 23 -7.69 3.33 8.70
N VAL A 24 -8.79 3.38 9.45
CA VAL A 24 -9.74 4.52 9.42
C VAL A 24 -9.04 5.83 9.79
N ARG A 25 -8.14 5.78 10.77
CA ARG A 25 -7.37 6.94 11.25
C ARG A 25 -6.09 7.22 10.45
N SER A 26 -5.79 6.41 9.43
CA SER A 26 -4.59 6.52 8.59
C SER A 26 -3.28 6.63 9.39
N LEU A 27 -3.11 5.81 10.43
CA LEU A 27 -1.94 5.86 11.31
C LEU A 27 -0.73 5.13 10.71
N ASN A 28 0.43 5.80 10.68
CA ASN A 28 1.63 5.25 10.05
C ASN A 28 2.24 4.10 10.87
N LEU A 29 2.38 4.25 12.19
CA LEU A 29 3.07 3.27 13.02
C LEU A 29 2.45 1.85 12.94
N PRO A 30 1.14 1.64 13.11
CA PRO A 30 0.53 0.32 12.94
C PRO A 30 0.68 -0.23 11.52
N ALA A 31 0.61 0.63 10.49
CA ALA A 31 0.79 0.23 9.10
C ALA A 31 2.22 -0.29 8.84
N VAL A 32 3.23 0.37 9.42
CA VAL A 32 4.63 -0.08 9.38
C VAL A 32 4.81 -1.41 10.10
N GLN A 33 4.24 -1.57 11.31
CA GLN A 33 4.33 -2.82 12.07
C GLN A 33 3.74 -4.01 11.32
N VAL A 34 2.59 -3.83 10.66
CA VAL A 34 1.99 -4.89 9.83
C VAL A 34 2.83 -5.18 8.60
N LEU A 35 3.37 -4.16 7.92
CA LEU A 35 4.25 -4.38 6.76
C LEU A 35 5.54 -5.10 7.16
N GLU A 36 6.12 -4.77 8.32
CA GLU A 36 7.30 -5.43 8.87
C GLU A 36 7.02 -6.92 9.12
N ALA A 37 5.92 -7.24 9.79
CA ALA A 37 5.51 -8.62 10.03
C ALA A 37 5.18 -9.39 8.74
N TYR A 38 4.57 -8.73 7.75
CA TYR A 38 4.18 -9.36 6.49
C TYR A 38 5.33 -9.50 5.47
N GLY A 39 6.29 -8.57 5.51
CA GLY A 39 7.46 -8.50 4.65
C GLY A 39 7.25 -7.60 3.41
N PRO A 40 8.07 -6.55 3.21
CA PRO A 40 7.87 -5.57 2.13
C PRO A 40 8.06 -6.16 0.72
N LYS A 41 8.98 -7.11 0.54
CA LYS A 41 9.17 -7.80 -0.75
C LYS A 41 7.94 -8.63 -1.14
N ARG A 42 7.36 -9.34 -0.17
CA ARG A 42 6.15 -10.14 -0.36
C ARG A 42 4.95 -9.25 -0.69
N PHE A 43 4.84 -8.12 0.00
CA PHE A 43 3.82 -7.11 -0.26
C PHE A 43 3.89 -6.56 -1.68
N ALA A 44 5.05 -6.07 -2.11
CA ALA A 44 5.24 -5.56 -3.47
C ALA A 44 4.95 -6.63 -4.54
N ALA A 45 5.38 -7.87 -4.32
CA ALA A 45 5.08 -8.98 -5.24
C ALA A 45 3.57 -9.29 -5.31
N LYS A 46 2.86 -9.24 -4.17
CA LYS A 46 1.41 -9.47 -4.14
C LYS A 46 0.66 -8.36 -4.89
N LEU A 47 1.04 -7.10 -4.69
CA LEU A 47 0.44 -5.97 -5.41
C LEU A 47 0.65 -6.08 -6.93
N ARG A 48 1.88 -6.42 -7.37
CA ARG A 48 2.15 -6.70 -8.78
C ARG A 48 1.26 -7.81 -9.34
N ASN A 49 1.05 -8.89 -8.59
CA ASN A 49 0.22 -10.01 -9.03
C ASN A 49 -1.28 -9.67 -9.16
N VAL A 50 -1.76 -8.62 -8.48
CA VAL A 50 -3.15 -8.14 -8.59
C VAL A 50 -3.30 -6.96 -9.57
N GLY A 51 -2.25 -6.67 -10.36
CA GLY A 51 -2.28 -5.60 -11.36
C GLY A 51 -1.89 -4.22 -10.84
N LEU A 52 -1.28 -4.12 -9.65
CA LEU A 52 -0.79 -2.86 -9.07
C LEU A 52 0.73 -2.90 -8.86
N PRO A 53 1.55 -2.82 -9.93
CA PRO A 53 2.99 -2.75 -9.78
C PRO A 53 3.41 -1.44 -9.09
N LEU A 54 4.33 -1.55 -8.13
CA LEU A 54 4.94 -0.38 -7.50
C LEU A 54 6.24 -0.01 -8.23
N TYR A 55 6.43 1.29 -8.45
CA TYR A 55 7.60 1.86 -9.09
C TYR A 55 8.56 2.39 -8.02
N LEU A 56 9.77 1.83 -7.98
CA LEU A 56 10.81 2.18 -7.04
C LEU A 56 11.92 2.97 -7.72
N PRO A 57 12.69 3.79 -6.96
CA PRO A 57 13.91 4.38 -7.47
C PRO A 57 14.87 3.33 -8.05
N ASN A 58 15.68 3.70 -9.03
CA ASN A 58 16.62 2.80 -9.68
C ASN A 58 17.55 2.13 -8.66
N GLY A 59 17.65 0.81 -8.72
CA GLY A 59 18.47 0.01 -7.79
C GLY A 59 17.87 -0.19 -6.40
N ALA A 60 16.71 0.39 -6.09
CA ALA A 60 16.05 0.20 -4.81
C ALA A 60 15.30 -1.14 -4.72
N ALA A 61 15.29 -1.72 -3.52
CA ALA A 61 14.48 -2.88 -3.18
C ALA A 61 13.28 -2.48 -2.30
N PRO A 62 12.15 -3.22 -2.35
CA PRO A 62 11.04 -3.06 -1.42
C PRO A 62 11.49 -3.03 0.05
N ASN A 63 11.13 -1.97 0.78
CA ASN A 63 11.42 -1.80 2.21
C ASN A 63 10.21 -1.18 2.94
N LEU A 64 10.35 -0.83 4.24
CA LEU A 64 9.22 -0.35 5.04
C LEU A 64 8.65 1.00 4.58
N SER A 65 9.42 1.83 3.87
CA SER A 65 8.93 3.12 3.36
C SER A 65 7.80 2.97 2.35
N LEU A 66 7.62 1.78 1.75
CA LEU A 66 6.54 1.49 0.80
C LEU A 66 5.16 1.85 1.35
N ILE A 67 4.88 1.48 2.61
CA ILE A 67 3.55 1.69 3.19
C ILE A 67 3.26 3.16 3.49
N LEU A 68 4.29 4.01 3.45
CA LEU A 68 4.23 5.44 3.72
C LEU A 68 4.38 6.27 2.45
N GLY A 69 4.20 5.66 1.27
CA GLY A 69 4.26 6.36 -0.01
C GLY A 69 5.67 6.46 -0.61
N GLY A 70 6.64 5.67 -0.15
CA GLY A 70 8.00 5.62 -0.70
C GLY A 70 8.13 4.99 -2.09
N ALA A 71 7.01 4.71 -2.76
CA ALA A 71 6.95 4.17 -4.12
C ALA A 71 5.85 4.85 -4.93
N GLY A 72 6.07 4.95 -6.25
CA GLY A 72 5.06 5.42 -7.19
C GLY A 72 4.10 4.30 -7.58
N ALA A 73 2.90 4.68 -7.99
CA ALA A 73 1.92 3.83 -8.67
C ALA A 73 1.21 4.65 -9.75
N LYS A 74 0.75 3.99 -10.82
CA LYS A 74 -0.08 4.66 -11.81
C LYS A 74 -1.52 4.78 -11.28
N LEU A 75 -2.17 5.90 -11.56
CA LEU A 75 -3.56 6.13 -11.16
C LEU A 75 -4.51 5.09 -11.76
N GLU A 76 -4.31 4.70 -13.02
CA GLU A 76 -5.09 3.67 -13.71
C GLU A 76 -5.00 2.31 -12.99
N ASP A 77 -3.79 1.89 -12.59
CA ASP A 77 -3.57 0.64 -11.86
C ASP A 77 -4.23 0.70 -10.47
N MET A 78 -4.15 1.86 -9.78
CA MET A 78 -4.79 2.05 -8.49
C MET A 78 -6.32 1.96 -8.62
N ALA A 79 -6.92 2.70 -9.55
CA ALA A 79 -8.36 2.68 -9.76
C ALA A 79 -8.86 1.27 -10.15
N ALA A 80 -8.12 0.55 -11.01
CA ALA A 80 -8.37 -0.86 -11.33
C ALA A 80 -8.34 -1.75 -10.07
N ALA A 81 -7.29 -1.63 -9.25
CA ALA A 81 -7.12 -2.43 -8.05
C ALA A 81 -8.21 -2.17 -7.00
N TYR A 82 -8.64 -0.92 -6.82
CA TYR A 82 -9.72 -0.56 -5.89
C TYR A 82 -11.06 -1.22 -6.23
N THR A 83 -11.32 -1.55 -7.51
CA THR A 83 -12.55 -2.28 -7.89
C THR A 83 -12.64 -3.67 -7.24
N ALA A 84 -11.51 -4.27 -6.85
CA ALA A 84 -11.47 -5.58 -6.23
C ALA A 84 -12.28 -5.64 -4.92
N PHE A 85 -12.34 -4.54 -4.16
CA PHE A 85 -13.10 -4.48 -2.91
C PHE A 85 -14.60 -4.69 -3.13
N ALA A 86 -15.15 -4.12 -4.20
CA ALA A 86 -16.56 -4.30 -4.58
C ALA A 86 -16.80 -5.61 -5.37
N ARG A 87 -15.73 -6.25 -5.87
CA ARG A 87 -15.79 -7.40 -6.80
C ARG A 87 -15.22 -8.68 -6.19
N HIS A 88 -15.41 -8.88 -4.88
CA HIS A 88 -14.99 -10.09 -4.15
C HIS A 88 -13.52 -10.47 -4.39
N GLY A 89 -12.63 -9.48 -4.42
CA GLY A 89 -11.19 -9.66 -4.60
C GLY A 89 -10.70 -9.74 -6.04
N LYS A 90 -11.57 -9.54 -7.04
CA LYS A 90 -11.19 -9.52 -8.46
C LYS A 90 -11.02 -8.10 -8.99
N ALA A 91 -9.78 -7.64 -9.15
CA ALA A 91 -9.48 -6.39 -9.83
C ALA A 91 -9.92 -6.46 -11.31
N GLY A 92 -10.63 -5.44 -11.78
CA GLY A 92 -11.04 -5.30 -13.17
C GLY A 92 -10.02 -4.52 -13.99
N LYS A 93 -10.08 -4.69 -15.32
CA LYS A 93 -9.40 -3.78 -16.25
C LYS A 93 -10.25 -2.52 -16.43
N LEU A 94 -9.62 -1.35 -16.42
CA LEU A 94 -10.31 -0.11 -16.73
C LEU A 94 -10.60 -0.02 -18.23
N ARG A 95 -11.81 0.43 -18.55
CA ARG A 95 -12.22 0.83 -19.90
C ARG A 95 -12.28 2.34 -19.93
N LEU A 96 -11.49 2.97 -20.79
CA LEU A 96 -11.45 4.42 -20.94
C LEU A 96 -12.40 4.87 -22.05
N GLN A 97 -12.62 4.01 -23.04
CA GLN A 97 -13.59 4.17 -24.11
C GLN A 97 -14.66 3.07 -24.04
N PRO A 98 -15.88 3.29 -24.57
CA PRO A 98 -16.95 2.31 -24.53
C PRO A 98 -16.62 0.97 -25.20
N ASP A 99 -15.73 0.99 -26.19
CA ASP A 99 -15.26 -0.14 -27.00
C ASP A 99 -14.01 -0.82 -26.46
N ASP A 100 -13.37 -0.27 -25.42
CA ASP A 100 -12.26 -0.95 -24.74
C ASP A 100 -12.74 -2.29 -24.16
N PRO A 101 -11.90 -3.35 -24.21
CA PRO A 101 -12.24 -4.67 -23.70
C PRO A 101 -12.34 -4.74 -22.17
#